data_AF-W5SLQ2-F1
#
_entry.id   AF-W5SLQ2-F1
#
_cell.length_a   1.000
_cell.length_b   1.000
_cell.length_c   1.000
_cell.angle_alpha   90.00
_cell.angle_beta   90.00
_cell.angle_gamma   90.00
#
_symmetry.space_group_name_H-M   'P 1'
#
loop_
_entity.id
_entity.type
_entity.pdbx_description
1 polymer ?
#
loop_
_entity_poly.entity_id
_entity_poly.type
_entity_poly.pdbx_seq_one_letter_code
_entity_poly.pdbx_strand_id
1 'polypeptide(L)'
;EWRDNAQFFNCVLFGKRGETLFHFLSQGKQVVVQGSMRHEYYKDKHSGVDKMKSIIFVEQLRLFGAGTKHHNPKVDIPTPVPDPACEFNEDIPF
;
A
#
# COMPACT_ATOMS: atom_id res chain seq x y z
N GLU A 1 31.69 -12.52 -17.40
CA GLU A 1 30.23 -12.44 -17.59
C GLU A 1 29.62 -11.67 -16.44
N TRP A 2 28.69 -10.76 -16.71
CA TRP A 2 27.90 -10.11 -15.65
C TRP A 2 26.69 -10.99 -15.34
N ARG A 3 26.40 -11.21 -14.05
CA ARG A 3 25.24 -11.97 -13.59
C ARG A 3 24.34 -11.08 -12.75
N ASP A 4 23.07 -11.02 -13.12
CA ASP A 4 22.04 -10.37 -12.33
C ASP A 4 21.53 -11.35 -11.26
N ASN A 5 21.57 -10.95 -9.99
CA ASN A 5 21.14 -11.76 -8.86
C ASN A 5 20.24 -10.93 -7.95
N ALA A 6 18.95 -11.23 -7.97
CA ALA A 6 18.00 -10.63 -7.06
C ALA A 6 18.14 -11.21 -5.65
N GLN A 7 18.03 -10.34 -4.65
CA GLN A 7 17.96 -10.73 -3.25
C GLN A 7 16.55 -10.43 -2.73
N PHE A 8 15.99 -11.38 -1.99
CA PHE A 8 14.66 -11.27 -1.40
C PHE A 8 14.78 -11.28 0.13
N PHE A 9 14.10 -10.33 0.77
CA PHE A 9 14.14 -10.16 2.21
C PHE A 9 12.73 -10.25 2.79
N ASN A 10 12.60 -10.91 3.93
CA ASN A 10 11.35 -10.92 4.69
C ASN A 10 11.27 -9.62 5.49
N CYS A 11 10.20 -8.86 5.30
CA CYS A 11 9.93 -7.64 6.05
C CYS A 11 8.66 -7.82 6.88
N VAL A 12 8.67 -7.34 8.12
CA VAL A 12 7.52 -7.39 9.02
C VAL A 12 7.27 -5.99 9.58
N LEU A 13 6.06 -5.50 9.41
CA LEU A 13 5.60 -4.19 9.89
C LEU A 13 4.34 -4.39 10.74
N PHE A 14 4.33 -3.78 11.93
CA PHE A 14 3.24 -3.93 12.90
C PHE A 14 2.53 -2.60 13.21
N GLY A 15 1.37 -2.70 13.84
CA GLY A 15 0.60 -1.58 14.37
C GLY A 15 -0.14 -0.77 13.30
N LYS A 16 -0.67 0.39 13.72
CA LYS A 16 -1.52 1.27 12.88
C LYS A 16 -0.89 1.63 11.53
N ARG A 17 0.43 1.75 11.47
CA ARG A 17 1.16 2.05 10.23
C ARG A 17 1.06 0.94 9.21
N GLY A 18 1.09 -0.33 9.65
CA GLY A 18 0.89 -1.49 8.79
C GLY A 18 -0.50 -1.47 8.16
N GLU A 19 -1.53 -1.18 8.97
CA GLU A 19 -2.92 -1.08 8.50
C GLU A 19 -3.10 0.04 7.46
N THR A 20 -2.57 1.25 7.74
CA THR A 20 -2.66 2.37 6.80
C THR A 20 -1.89 2.11 5.50
N LEU A 21 -0.66 1.59 5.59
CA LEU A 21 0.19 1.36 4.41
C LEU A 21 -0.28 0.20 3.55
N PHE A 22 -1.05 -0.74 4.10
CA PHE A 22 -1.59 -1.89 3.37
C PHE A 22 -2.32 -1.47 2.10
N HIS A 23 -3.11 -0.39 2.14
CA HIS A 23 -3.85 0.12 0.99
C HIS A 23 -2.95 0.71 -0.13
N PHE A 24 -1.72 1.09 0.20
CA PHE A 24 -0.79 1.73 -0.74
C PHE A 24 0.31 0.79 -1.24
N LEU A 25 0.42 -0.41 -0.65
CA LEU A 25 1.39 -1.43 -1.01
C LEU A 25 0.75 -2.41 -1.99
N SER A 26 1.12 -2.30 -3.26
CA SER A 26 0.78 -3.28 -4.30
C SER A 26 2.03 -4.01 -4.78
N GLN A 27 1.85 -5.17 -5.41
CA GLN A 27 2.95 -5.90 -6.02
C GLN A 27 3.71 -5.01 -7.02
N GLY A 28 5.05 -5.00 -6.92
CA GLY A 28 5.91 -4.17 -7.76
C GLY A 28 6.07 -2.71 -7.29
N LYS A 29 5.38 -2.29 -6.22
CA LYS A 29 5.57 -0.95 -5.63
C LYS A 29 6.98 -0.81 -5.08
N GLN A 30 7.68 0.23 -5.53
CA GLN A 30 8.99 0.58 -5.00
C GLN A 30 8.88 1.29 -3.65
N VAL A 31 9.65 0.82 -2.68
CA VAL A 31 9.65 1.34 -1.30
C VAL A 31 11.06 1.43 -0.74
N VAL A 32 11.28 2.41 0.14
CA VAL A 32 12.41 2.42 1.08
C VAL A 32 11.92 1.80 2.38
N VAL A 33 12.69 0.86 2.90
CA VAL A 33 12.47 0.26 4.21
C VAL A 33 13.65 0.61 5.11
N GLN A 34 13.37 1.09 6.31
CA GLN A 34 14.36 1.32 7.37
C GLN A 34 13.87 0.61 8.63
N GLY A 35 14.79 -0.06 9.32
CA GLY A 35 14.48 -0.83 10.51
C GLY A 35 15.66 -1.69 10.94
N SER A 36 15.38 -2.71 11.73
CA SER A 36 16.38 -3.62 12.28
C SER A 36 16.28 -5.01 11.66
N MET A 37 17.44 -5.65 11.46
CA MET A 37 17.52 -7.02 10.96
C MET A 37 17.64 -8.00 12.14
N ARG A 38 16.83 -9.05 12.13
CA ARG A 38 16.85 -10.14 13.10
C ARG A 38 17.04 -11.46 12.39
N HIS A 39 17.87 -12.31 12.96
CA HIS A 39 18.02 -13.70 12.53
C HIS A 39 17.27 -14.61 13.50
N GLU A 40 16.38 -15.43 12.97
CA GLU A 40 15.67 -16.46 13.72
C GLU A 40 16.16 -17.82 13.29
N TYR A 41 16.61 -18.61 14.26
CA TYR A 41 17.00 -20.00 14.05
C TYR A 41 15.81 -20.89 14.41
N TYR A 42 15.48 -21.83 13.52
CA TYR A 42 14.38 -22.76 13.75
C TYR A 42 14.74 -24.16 13.25
N LYS A 43 14.23 -25.17 13.95
CA LYS A 43 14.34 -26.56 13.52
C LYS A 43 13.26 -26.86 12.50
N ASP A 44 13.69 -27.27 11.32
CA ASP A 44 12.78 -27.77 10.30
C ASP A 44 12.14 -29.08 10.79
N LYS A 45 10.80 -29.12 10.86
CA LYS A 45 10.08 -30.25 11.46
C LYS A 45 10.23 -31.57 10.69
N HIS A 46 10.61 -31.52 9.41
CA HIS A 46 10.73 -32.71 8.57
C HIS A 46 12.16 -33.23 8.52
N SER A 47 13.14 -32.34 8.41
CA SER A 47 14.55 -32.69 8.26
C SER A 47 15.35 -32.66 9.56
N GLY A 48 14.84 -32.01 10.62
CA GLY A 48 15.56 -31.81 11.89
C GLY A 48 16.74 -30.84 11.82
N VAL A 49 17.01 -30.29 10.62
CA VAL A 49 18.11 -29.37 10.36
C VAL A 49 17.79 -27.98 10.89
N ASP A 50 18.78 -27.34 11.52
CA ASP A 50 18.71 -25.97 11.97
C ASP A 50 18.78 -25.02 10.76
N LYS A 51 17.74 -24.20 10.58
CA LYS A 51 17.65 -23.20 9.52
C LYS A 51 17.70 -21.80 10.12
N MET A 52 18.27 -20.87 9.36
CA MET A 52 18.28 -19.44 9.69
C MET A 52 17.33 -18.68 8.77
N LYS A 53 16.48 -17.84 9.34
CA LYS A 53 15.62 -16.90 8.63
C LYS A 53 16.02 -15.47 8.99
N SER A 54 16.31 -14.67 7.98
CA SER A 54 16.54 -13.24 8.14
C SER A 54 15.23 -12.47 7.97
N ILE A 55 14.90 -11.64 8.96
CA ILE A 55 13.68 -10.83 9.02
C ILE A 55 14.06 -9.38 9.32
N ILE A 56 13.54 -8.45 8.52
CA ILE A 56 13.66 -7.01 8.74
C ILE A 56 12.40 -6.54 9.48
N PHE A 57 12.57 -6.10 10.72
CA PHE A 57 11.53 -5.42 11.50
C PHE A 57 11.49 -3.97 11.07
N VAL A 58 10.42 -3.60 10.38
CA VAL A 58 10.30 -2.30 9.72
C VAL A 58 9.87 -1.25 10.73
N GLU A 59 10.71 -0.23 10.91
CA GLU A 59 10.44 0.93 11.75
C GLU A 59 9.92 2.10 10.92
N GLN A 60 10.47 2.30 9.71
CA GLN A 60 10.00 3.31 8.77
C GLN A 60 9.92 2.76 7.36
N LEU A 61 8.85 3.11 6.65
CA LEU A 61 8.64 2.77 5.26
C LEU A 61 8.25 4.03 4.50
N ARG A 62 8.94 4.30 3.39
CA ARG A 62 8.62 5.39 2.46
C ARG A 62 8.30 4.83 1.09
N LEU A 63 7.23 5.34 0.48
CA LEU A 63 6.83 4.96 -0.86
C LEU A 63 7.59 5.82 -1.87
N PHE A 64 8.11 5.22 -2.93
CA PHE A 64 8.59 5.98 -4.09
C PHE A 64 7.45 6.23 -5.08
N GLY A 65 7.39 7.46 -5.60
CA GLY A 65 6.57 7.87 -6.74
C GLY A 65 5.05 7.73 -6.56
N ALA A 66 4.35 8.86 -6.56
CA ALA A 66 2.93 8.92 -6.90
C ALA A 66 2.77 8.87 -8.43
N GLY A 67 3.06 7.73 -9.03
CA GLY A 67 2.68 7.48 -10.43
C GLY A 67 1.17 7.29 -10.49
N THR A 68 0.48 8.27 -11.05
CA THR A 68 -0.94 8.34 -11.39
C THR A 68 -1.61 6.98 -11.67
N LYS A 69 -2.04 6.29 -10.62
CA LYS A 69 -3.15 5.35 -10.71
C LYS A 69 -4.21 5.93 -9.82
N HIS A 70 -5.10 6.73 -10.43
CA HIS A 70 -6.37 7.10 -9.85
C HIS A 70 -7.10 5.81 -9.47
N HIS A 71 -6.92 5.35 -8.24
CA HIS A 71 -7.97 4.59 -7.59
C HIS A 71 -9.00 5.65 -7.20
N ASN A 72 -9.89 5.96 -8.15
CA ASN A 72 -11.12 6.66 -7.83
C ASN A 72 -12.00 5.59 -7.19
N PRO A 73 -12.20 5.57 -5.85
CA PRO A 73 -13.29 4.79 -5.31
C PRO A 73 -14.54 5.33 -5.99
N LYS A 74 -15.22 4.52 -6.79
CA LYS A 74 -16.55 4.86 -7.28
C LYS A 74 -17.43 4.96 -6.04
N VAL A 75 -17.54 6.16 -5.48
CA VAL A 75 -18.67 6.52 -4.64
C VAL A 75 -19.78 6.77 -5.65
N ASP A 76 -20.71 5.82 -5.76
CA ASP A 76 -21.95 6.00 -6.52
C ASP A 76 -22.78 7.08 -5.79
N ILE A 77 -22.45 8.34 -6.06
CA ILE A 77 -23.32 9.47 -5.74
C ILE A 77 -24.39 9.44 -6.83
N PRO A 78 -25.68 9.24 -6.49
CA PRO A 78 -26.74 9.38 -7.47
C PRO A 78 -26.69 10.81 -7.99
N THR A 79 -26.47 10.97 -9.30
CA THR A 79 -26.55 12.26 -9.96
C THR A 79 -27.96 12.81 -9.71
N PRO A 80 -28.13 14.01 -9.12
CA PRO A 80 -29.44 14.63 -9.06
C PRO A 80 -29.86 14.93 -10.50
N VAL A 81 -30.94 14.29 -10.94
CA VAL A 81 -31.60 14.61 -12.20
C VAL A 81 -31.97 16.10 -12.15
N PRO A 82 -31.60 16.92 -13.15
CA PRO A 82 -32.06 18.30 -13.17
C PRO A 82 -33.56 18.30 -13.41
N ASP A 83 -34.33 18.71 -12.41
CA ASP A 83 -35.75 19.03 -12.58
C ASP A 83 -35.86 20.18 -13.59
N PRO A 84 -36.70 20.07 -14.65
CA PRO A 84 -36.87 21.12 -15.65
C PRO A 84 -37.71 22.31 -15.14
N ALA A 85 -37.87 22.47 -13.83
CA ALA A 85 -38.78 23.44 -13.24
C ALA A 85 -38.12 24.71 -12.68
N CYS A 86 -36.80 24.89 -12.85
CA CYS A 86 -36.17 26.18 -12.56
C CYS A 86 -36.16 27.05 -13.82
N GLU A 87 -37.36 27.35 -14.33
CA GLU A 87 -37.56 28.55 -15.14
C GLU A 87 -37.16 29.75 -14.27
N PHE A 88 -36.17 30.49 -14.74
CA PHE A 88 -35.80 31.80 -14.24
C PHE A 88 -37.07 32.66 -14.22
N ASN A 89 -37.66 32.85 -13.04
CA ASN A 89 -38.80 33.74 -12.89
C ASN A 89 -38.26 35.17 -12.93
N GLU A 90 -38.19 35.75 -14.14
CA GLU A 90 -37.79 37.15 -14.40
C GLU A 90 -38.85 38.17 -13.95
N ASP A 91 -39.40 38.00 -12.75
CA ASP A 91 -40.46 38.85 -12.21
C ASP A 91 -40.19 39.26 -10.75
N ILE A 92 -38.92 39.54 -10.42
CA ILE A 92 -38.54 40.18 -9.15
C ILE A 92 -38.14 41.63 -9.46
N PRO A 93 -39.02 42.63 -9.22
CA PRO A 93 -38.63 44.03 -9.35
C PRO A 93 -37.70 44.43 -8.18
N PHE A 94 -36.76 45.34 -8.48
CA PHE A 94 -35.78 45.91 -7.55
C PHE A 94 -36.42 46.64 -6.35
#